data_AF-A0A7U6KR09-F1
#
_entry.id   AF-A0A7U6KR09-F1
#
_cell.length_a   1.000
_cell.length_b   1.000
_cell.length_c   1.000
_cell.angle_alpha   90.00
_cell.angle_beta   90.00
_cell.angle_gamma   90.00
#
_symmetry.space_group_name_H-M   'P 1'
#
loop_
_entity.id
_entity.type
_entity.pdbx_description
1 polymer ?
#
loop_
_entity_poly.entity_id
_entity_poly.type
_entity_poly.pdbx_seq_one_letter_code
_entity_poly.pdbx_strand_id
1 'polypeptide(L)'
;MPLNTIRTNLFTTKPVLSAAIFGLMLGMVGCSNSSTTEDSVETETTEAGTETEQQAANDDGATSADGQTITIYSSRNEQLIKPLLDRYTEQTGVKIELVTDKTGPLMARLQAEGQNTPADMLLTVDAGNLWQAAQQGLLQPVASSVLEANVPAKYRDPKGQWTGLSLRARTIFYDPSKVSADQLSTYADLADPKWKGKLCLRTSKKVYNQSLVASMIEHLGEEKQKLSSVVGLIILPLTCSVMIPPC
;
A
#
# COMPACT_ATOMS: atom_id res chain seq x y z
N MET A 1 27.08 43.63 19.09
CA MET A 1 26.65 44.02 20.46
C MET A 1 25.43 44.92 20.34
N PRO A 2 24.38 44.81 21.17
CA PRO A 2 23.98 43.76 22.13
C PRO A 2 22.81 42.90 21.59
N LEU A 3 22.64 41.60 21.88
CA LEU A 3 22.41 40.85 23.14
C LEU A 3 20.96 40.87 23.65
N ASN A 4 20.27 39.74 23.50
CA ASN A 4 19.33 39.10 24.44
C ASN A 4 19.17 37.63 23.98
N THR A 5 19.65 36.55 24.61
CA THR A 5 19.78 36.10 26.02
C THR A 5 18.54 35.32 26.52
N ILE A 6 18.69 33.98 26.48
CA ILE A 6 18.28 32.95 27.46
C ILE A 6 16.79 32.51 27.53
N ARG A 7 16.55 31.23 27.21
CA ARG A 7 16.15 30.21 28.21
C ARG A 7 16.45 28.77 27.73
N THR A 8 17.52 28.23 28.29
CA THR A 8 17.81 26.80 28.43
C THR A 8 16.92 26.19 29.51
N ASN A 9 16.33 25.01 29.25
CA ASN A 9 15.92 24.10 30.32
C ASN A 9 16.79 22.85 30.24
N LEU A 10 17.65 22.71 31.25
CA LEU A 10 18.29 21.48 31.68
C LEU A 10 17.23 20.49 32.14
N PHE A 11 17.35 19.22 31.75
CA PHE A 11 17.10 18.09 32.66
C PHE A 11 18.04 16.93 32.30
N THR A 12 19.19 16.95 32.96
CA THR A 12 19.76 15.89 33.80
C THR A 12 19.69 14.42 33.33
N THR A 13 20.84 13.95 32.84
CA THR A 13 21.54 12.68 33.07
C THR A 13 20.86 11.54 33.85
N LYS A 14 20.99 10.30 33.32
CA LYS A 14 21.66 9.16 34.00
C LYS A 14 21.92 7.96 33.06
N PRO A 15 23.13 7.37 33.04
CA PRO A 15 23.44 6.09 32.39
C PRO A 15 23.66 4.95 33.41
N VAL A 16 23.06 3.78 33.20
CA VAL A 16 23.21 2.53 33.98
C VAL A 16 22.70 1.41 33.06
N LEU A 17 23.25 0.21 32.86
CA LEU A 17 24.50 -0.49 33.20
C LEU A 17 24.46 -1.78 32.35
N SER A 18 25.61 -2.25 31.88
CA SER A 18 25.76 -3.57 31.26
C SER A 18 25.45 -4.69 32.25
N ALA A 19 24.74 -5.72 31.80
CA ALA A 19 24.88 -7.07 32.33
C ALA A 19 24.55 -8.08 31.22
N ALA A 20 25.61 -8.66 30.65
CA ALA A 20 25.54 -9.88 29.86
C ALA A 20 25.36 -11.06 30.83
N ILE A 21 24.35 -11.90 30.60
CA ILE A 21 24.29 -13.23 31.19
C ILE A 21 24.11 -14.22 30.05
N PHE A 22 25.21 -14.91 29.78
CA PHE A 22 25.31 -16.11 28.96
C PHE A 22 24.80 -17.29 29.80
N GLY A 23 23.85 -18.05 29.29
CA GLY A 23 23.38 -19.26 29.96
C GLY A 23 22.31 -19.99 29.17
N LEU A 24 22.73 -20.84 28.22
CA LEU A 24 21.86 -21.87 27.65
C LEU A 24 22.50 -23.24 27.89
N MET A 25 21.92 -23.93 28.88
CA MET A 25 22.16 -25.32 29.21
C MET A 25 21.45 -26.24 28.22
N LEU A 26 22.16 -27.32 27.90
CA LEU A 26 21.75 -28.48 27.11
C LEU A 26 20.68 -29.30 27.85
N GLY A 27 19.64 -29.74 27.15
CA GLY A 27 18.62 -30.65 27.70
C GLY A 27 17.86 -31.38 26.61
N MET A 28 18.10 -32.68 26.51
CA MET A 28 17.61 -33.64 25.51
C MET A 28 16.48 -34.50 26.13
N VAL A 29 15.68 -35.17 25.27
CA VAL A 29 14.75 -36.30 25.58
C VAL A 29 13.38 -35.88 26.16
N GLY A 30 12.23 -36.40 25.72
CA GLY A 30 11.95 -37.55 24.87
C GLY A 30 10.48 -37.70 24.46
N CYS A 31 10.23 -38.73 23.66
CA CYS A 31 8.95 -39.16 23.11
C CYS A 31 7.99 -39.72 24.17
N SER A 32 6.67 -39.58 23.97
CA SER A 32 5.78 -40.74 24.08
C SER A 32 4.45 -40.52 23.35
N ASN A 33 4.10 -41.59 22.64
CA ASN A 33 2.89 -41.95 21.92
C ASN A 33 1.71 -42.20 22.89
N SER A 34 0.45 -41.98 22.46
CA SER A 34 -0.49 -43.05 22.04
C SER A 34 -1.98 -42.71 22.21
N SER A 35 -2.74 -43.15 21.19
CA SER A 35 -4.10 -43.70 21.17
C SER A 35 -5.34 -42.81 21.41
N THR A 36 -6.06 -42.58 20.32
CA THR A 36 -7.48 -42.93 20.07
C THR A 36 -8.31 -43.48 21.24
N THR A 37 -9.57 -43.05 21.37
CA THR A 37 -10.76 -43.76 20.82
C THR A 37 -12.05 -42.99 21.19
N GLU A 38 -12.96 -42.92 20.22
CA GLU A 38 -14.36 -42.51 20.32
C GLU A 38 -15.15 -43.45 21.24
N ASP A 39 -16.07 -42.95 22.07
CA ASP A 39 -17.44 -43.50 22.08
C ASP A 39 -18.41 -42.54 22.79
N SER A 40 -19.63 -42.60 22.28
CA SER A 40 -20.88 -41.99 22.68
C SER A 40 -21.35 -42.34 24.10
N VAL A 41 -22.19 -41.47 24.68
CA VAL A 41 -23.54 -41.79 25.19
C VAL A 41 -24.15 -40.56 25.86
N GLU A 42 -25.46 -40.51 25.71
CA GLU A 42 -26.45 -39.47 25.93
C GLU A 42 -26.92 -39.35 27.40
N THR A 43 -27.44 -38.16 27.73
CA THR A 43 -28.62 -37.90 28.58
C THR A 43 -28.45 -37.44 30.05
N GLU A 44 -29.12 -36.30 30.27
CA GLU A 44 -29.86 -35.81 31.44
C GLU A 44 -29.27 -34.80 32.46
N THR A 45 -30.09 -33.76 32.59
CA THR A 45 -30.22 -32.63 33.51
C THR A 45 -30.00 -32.91 35.00
N THR A 46 -29.46 -31.92 35.74
CA THR A 46 -30.17 -31.11 36.76
C THR A 46 -29.20 -30.13 37.46
N GLU A 47 -29.78 -29.05 37.98
CA GLU A 47 -29.25 -27.77 38.44
C GLU A 47 -28.38 -27.74 39.72
N ALA A 48 -27.74 -26.58 39.88
CA ALA A 48 -27.50 -25.80 41.11
C ALA A 48 -26.16 -25.95 41.88
N GLY A 49 -25.35 -24.88 41.76
CA GLY A 49 -24.81 -24.13 42.91
C GLY A 49 -23.46 -24.54 43.50
N THR A 50 -22.44 -23.71 43.33
CA THR A 50 -21.68 -22.98 44.40
C THR A 50 -20.31 -22.51 43.90
N GLU A 51 -19.97 -21.28 44.27
CA GLU A 51 -18.71 -20.50 44.17
C GLU A 51 -17.48 -21.34 44.62
N THR A 52 -16.21 -21.16 44.21
CA THR A 52 -15.34 -19.98 44.08
C THR A 52 -14.01 -20.43 43.45
N GLU A 53 -13.24 -19.46 42.96
CA GLU A 53 -11.76 -19.40 42.84
C GLU A 53 -11.18 -19.23 41.42
N GLN A 54 -10.54 -18.06 41.28
CA GLN A 54 -9.76 -17.57 40.16
C GLN A 54 -8.55 -18.46 39.89
N GLN A 55 -8.33 -18.76 38.62
CA GLN A 55 -6.97 -18.98 38.14
C GLN A 55 -6.77 -18.19 36.84
N ALA A 56 -5.96 -17.15 36.95
CA ALA A 56 -5.49 -16.33 35.85
C ALA A 56 -4.63 -17.18 34.91
N ALA A 57 -5.15 -17.45 33.72
CA ALA A 57 -4.36 -17.86 32.57
C ALA A 57 -4.22 -16.63 31.66
N ASN A 58 -2.98 -16.28 31.36
CA ASN A 58 -2.62 -15.21 30.44
C ASN A 58 -3.26 -15.48 29.08
N ASP A 59 -4.22 -14.64 28.73
CA ASP A 59 -4.83 -14.51 27.42
C ASP A 59 -3.88 -13.71 26.53
N ASP A 60 -3.03 -14.43 25.76
CA ASP A 60 -2.44 -13.85 24.56
C ASP A 60 -3.58 -13.69 23.56
N GLY A 61 -4.25 -12.54 23.64
CA GLY A 61 -5.43 -12.17 22.88
C GLY A 61 -5.20 -12.21 21.37
N ALA A 62 -5.39 -13.38 20.78
CA ALA A 62 -5.96 -13.48 19.46
C ALA A 62 -7.46 -13.20 19.61
N THR A 63 -7.82 -11.92 19.69
CA THR A 63 -9.22 -11.50 19.57
C THR A 63 -9.68 -11.90 18.17
N SER A 64 -10.32 -13.05 18.04
CA SER A 64 -11.14 -13.36 16.87
C SER A 64 -12.11 -12.22 16.71
N ALA A 65 -11.94 -11.43 15.65
CA ALA A 65 -12.75 -10.25 15.36
C ALA A 65 -14.12 -10.67 14.79
N ASP A 66 -14.81 -11.57 15.49
CA ASP A 66 -16.14 -12.04 15.13
C ASP A 66 -17.09 -10.83 15.09
N GLY A 67 -17.42 -10.39 13.88
CA GLY A 67 -18.34 -9.29 13.62
C GLY A 67 -17.72 -7.95 13.19
N GLN A 68 -16.40 -7.82 13.08
CA GLN A 68 -15.80 -6.59 12.54
C GLN A 68 -15.94 -6.55 11.00
N THR A 69 -16.60 -5.51 10.49
CA THR A 69 -16.67 -5.23 9.04
C THR A 69 -15.76 -4.04 8.72
N ILE A 70 -14.95 -4.17 7.68
CA ILE A 70 -14.11 -3.11 7.13
C ILE A 70 -14.63 -2.72 5.75
N THR A 71 -14.87 -1.43 5.54
CA THR A 71 -15.29 -0.89 4.25
C THR A 71 -14.10 -0.37 3.46
N ILE A 72 -13.87 -0.94 2.29
CA ILE A 72 -12.76 -0.58 1.39
C ILE A 72 -13.32 0.13 0.16
N TYR A 73 -12.90 1.37 -0.06
CA TYR A 73 -13.17 2.11 -1.29
C TYR A 73 -12.03 1.86 -2.25
N SER A 74 -12.29 1.15 -3.35
CA SER A 74 -11.25 0.69 -4.26
C SER A 74 -11.43 1.19 -5.68
N SER A 75 -10.37 1.78 -6.22
CA SER A 75 -10.28 2.11 -7.65
C SER A 75 -9.54 1.07 -8.48
N ARG A 76 -9.19 -0.08 -7.87
CA ARG A 76 -8.60 -1.21 -8.57
C ARG A 76 -9.68 -2.04 -9.25
N ASN A 77 -9.30 -2.75 -10.30
CA ASN A 77 -10.17 -3.75 -10.88
C ASN A 77 -10.43 -4.83 -9.82
N GLU A 78 -11.70 -5.04 -9.48
CA GLU A 78 -12.16 -5.97 -8.45
C GLU A 78 -11.55 -7.37 -8.62
N GLN A 79 -11.49 -7.87 -9.86
CA GLN A 79 -10.95 -9.20 -10.16
C GLN A 79 -9.51 -9.39 -9.70
N LEU A 80 -8.74 -8.30 -9.55
CA LEU A 80 -7.34 -8.34 -9.11
C LEU A 80 -7.18 -8.29 -7.59
N ILE A 81 -8.22 -7.90 -6.85
CA ILE A 81 -8.15 -7.68 -5.40
C ILE A 81 -9.07 -8.60 -4.62
N LYS A 82 -10.22 -8.97 -5.16
CA LYS A 82 -11.21 -9.78 -4.45
C LYS A 82 -10.63 -11.10 -3.92
N PRO A 83 -9.86 -11.89 -4.69
CA PRO A 83 -9.27 -13.13 -4.17
C PRO A 83 -8.33 -12.94 -2.97
N LEU A 84 -7.68 -11.77 -2.86
CA LEU A 84 -6.82 -11.44 -1.72
C LEU A 84 -7.67 -11.10 -0.48
N LEU A 85 -8.74 -10.32 -0.68
CA LEU A 85 -9.64 -9.90 0.40
C LEU A 85 -10.45 -11.08 0.94
N ASP A 86 -10.88 -11.99 0.06
CA ASP A 86 -11.57 -13.23 0.45
C ASP A 86 -10.66 -14.09 1.35
N ARG A 87 -9.39 -14.29 0.96
CA ARG A 87 -8.41 -15.03 1.79
C ARG A 87 -8.16 -14.36 3.13
N TYR A 88 -8.09 -13.02 3.17
CA TYR A 88 -7.96 -12.30 4.43
C TYR A 88 -9.18 -12.55 5.34
N THR A 89 -10.38 -12.54 4.77
CA THR A 89 -11.63 -12.82 5.49
C THR A 89 -11.64 -14.27 6.03
N GLU A 90 -11.25 -15.24 5.20
CA GLU A 90 -11.14 -16.66 5.60
C GLU A 90 -10.13 -16.87 6.75
N GLN A 91 -9.02 -16.14 6.76
CA GLN A 91 -7.96 -16.29 7.77
C GLN A 91 -8.24 -15.55 9.08
N THR A 92 -9.00 -14.44 9.03
CA THR A 92 -9.14 -13.53 10.18
C THR A 92 -10.56 -13.43 10.73
N GLY A 93 -11.56 -13.88 9.98
CA GLY A 93 -12.97 -13.70 10.29
C GLY A 93 -13.51 -12.27 10.02
N VAL A 94 -12.64 -11.31 9.66
CA VAL A 94 -13.03 -9.93 9.38
C VAL A 94 -13.78 -9.83 8.07
N LYS A 95 -15.00 -9.29 8.11
CA LYS A 95 -15.82 -9.07 6.90
C LYS A 95 -15.32 -7.86 6.13
N ILE A 96 -15.30 -7.95 4.80
CA ILE A 96 -14.89 -6.84 3.94
C ILE A 96 -16.05 -6.40 3.04
N GLU A 97 -16.45 -5.15 3.16
CA GLU A 97 -17.35 -4.48 2.24
C GLU A 97 -16.54 -3.71 1.19
N LEU A 98 -16.63 -4.12 -0.07
CA LEU A 98 -15.89 -3.50 -1.15
C LEU A 98 -16.79 -2.56 -1.97
N VAL A 99 -16.43 -1.27 -2.01
CA VAL A 99 -17.07 -0.27 -2.88
C VAL A 99 -16.11 0.07 -4.01
N THR A 100 -16.50 -0.22 -5.25
CA THR A 100 -15.64 -0.01 -6.42
C THR A 100 -16.12 1.16 -7.28
N ASP A 101 -15.22 2.08 -7.61
CA ASP A 101 -15.47 3.12 -8.62
C ASP A 101 -14.14 3.67 -9.15
N LYS A 102 -14.14 4.67 -10.03
CA LYS A 102 -12.93 5.38 -10.46
C LYS A 102 -12.41 6.26 -9.34
N THR A 103 -11.09 6.53 -9.36
CA THR A 103 -10.42 7.33 -8.32
C THR A 103 -11.08 8.70 -8.09
N GLY A 104 -11.43 9.43 -9.16
CA GLY A 104 -12.05 10.75 -9.05
C GLY A 104 -13.38 10.74 -8.28
N PRO A 105 -14.37 9.93 -8.72
CA PRO A 105 -15.61 9.70 -7.97
C PRO A 105 -15.41 9.26 -6.52
N LEU A 106 -14.48 8.33 -6.23
CA LEU A 106 -14.22 7.90 -4.86
C LEU A 106 -13.66 9.03 -3.98
N MET A 107 -12.73 9.85 -4.50
CA MET A 107 -12.22 11.00 -3.75
C MET A 107 -13.31 12.05 -3.51
N ALA A 108 -14.14 12.34 -4.53
CA ALA A 108 -15.26 13.25 -4.38
C ALA A 108 -16.29 12.73 -3.37
N ARG A 109 -16.53 11.42 -3.36
CA ARG A 109 -17.40 10.76 -2.38
C ARG A 109 -16.84 10.87 -0.96
N LEU A 110 -15.57 10.52 -0.75
CA LEU A 110 -14.91 10.66 0.56
C LEU A 110 -15.00 12.10 1.07
N GLN A 111 -14.77 13.07 0.19
CA GLN A 111 -14.88 14.49 0.54
C GLN A 111 -16.32 14.89 0.91
N ALA A 112 -17.32 14.38 0.21
CA ALA A 112 -18.72 14.67 0.47
C ALA A 112 -19.23 14.02 1.76
N GLU A 113 -18.77 12.80 2.06
CA GLU A 113 -19.13 12.06 3.27
C GLU A 113 -18.41 12.64 4.52
N GLY A 114 -17.19 13.13 4.35
CA GLY A 114 -16.41 13.78 5.41
C GLY A 114 -16.22 12.88 6.62
N GLN A 115 -16.51 13.39 7.82
CA GLN A 115 -16.39 12.64 9.07
C GLN A 115 -17.38 11.48 9.20
N ASN A 116 -18.42 11.45 8.37
CA ASN A 116 -19.43 10.40 8.37
C ASN A 116 -19.16 9.31 7.32
N THR A 117 -17.99 9.33 6.67
CA THR A 117 -17.66 8.28 5.71
C THR A 117 -17.63 6.92 6.40
N PRO A 118 -18.29 5.90 5.83
CA PRO A 118 -18.13 4.53 6.31
C PRO A 118 -16.80 3.92 5.85
N ALA A 119 -16.03 4.60 5.01
CA ALA A 119 -14.80 4.06 4.43
C ALA A 119 -13.65 4.01 5.45
N ASP A 120 -13.11 2.82 5.68
CA ASP A 120 -11.94 2.61 6.51
C ASP A 120 -10.63 2.70 5.70
N MET A 121 -10.69 2.33 4.42
CA MET A 121 -9.50 2.31 3.55
C MET A 121 -9.81 2.77 2.13
N LEU A 122 -8.98 3.67 1.61
CA LEU A 122 -8.90 3.99 0.18
C LEU A 122 -7.81 3.15 -0.49
N LEU A 123 -8.21 2.21 -1.36
CA LEU A 123 -7.30 1.41 -2.17
C LEU A 123 -7.27 1.92 -3.62
N THR A 124 -6.28 2.73 -3.96
CA THR A 124 -6.16 3.30 -5.31
C THR A 124 -4.91 2.84 -6.08
N VAL A 125 -4.70 3.43 -7.25
CA VAL A 125 -3.56 3.21 -8.13
C VAL A 125 -2.80 4.51 -8.29
N ASP A 126 -1.49 4.41 -8.51
CA ASP A 126 -0.58 5.54 -8.71
C ASP A 126 -0.33 6.40 -7.45
N ALA A 127 0.94 6.73 -7.21
CA ALA A 127 1.35 7.56 -6.07
C ALA A 127 0.84 9.01 -6.19
N GLY A 128 0.62 9.52 -7.40
CA GLY A 128 0.06 10.85 -7.64
C GLY A 128 -1.38 10.98 -7.11
N ASN A 129 -2.20 9.93 -7.24
CA ASN A 129 -3.54 9.92 -6.68
C ASN A 129 -3.52 9.85 -5.14
N LEU A 130 -2.62 9.05 -4.56
CA LEU A 130 -2.42 8.98 -3.10
C LEU A 130 -1.95 10.32 -2.54
N TRP A 131 -1.01 10.97 -3.22
CA TRP A 131 -0.55 12.32 -2.89
C TRP A 131 -1.70 13.33 -2.96
N GLN A 132 -2.52 13.28 -4.01
CA GLN A 132 -3.69 14.16 -4.13
C GLN A 132 -4.68 13.95 -2.99
N ALA A 133 -5.00 12.71 -2.64
CA ALA A 133 -5.91 12.40 -1.52
C ALA A 133 -5.36 12.92 -0.18
N ALA A 134 -4.04 12.78 0.06
CA ALA A 134 -3.39 13.34 1.23
C ALA A 134 -3.45 14.88 1.25
N GLN A 135 -3.20 15.54 0.12
CA GLN A 135 -3.29 17.00 0.01
C GLN A 135 -4.71 17.53 0.22
N GLN A 136 -5.73 16.73 -0.08
CA GLN A 136 -7.14 17.05 0.15
C GLN A 136 -7.58 16.73 1.59
N GLY A 137 -6.70 16.20 2.45
CA GLY A 137 -7.03 15.85 3.83
C GLY A 137 -7.96 14.64 3.96
N LEU A 138 -8.01 13.78 2.94
CA LEU A 138 -8.89 12.59 2.92
C LEU A 138 -8.27 11.39 3.64
N LEU A 139 -7.00 11.47 4.04
CA LEU A 139 -6.23 10.39 4.63
C LEU A 139 -5.74 10.78 6.02
N GLN A 140 -5.56 9.79 6.88
CA GLN A 140 -4.96 9.94 8.20
C GLN A 140 -3.66 9.15 8.29
N PRO A 141 -2.68 9.58 9.11
CA PRO A 141 -1.44 8.84 9.30
C PRO A 141 -1.70 7.52 10.02
N VAL A 142 -1.04 6.45 9.57
CA VAL A 142 -1.07 5.13 10.21
C VAL A 142 0.35 4.73 10.60
N ALA A 143 0.58 4.54 11.90
CA ALA A 143 1.83 4.00 12.43
C ALA A 143 1.69 2.47 12.58
N SER A 144 2.59 1.72 11.94
CA SER A 144 2.57 0.26 11.99
C SER A 144 3.98 -0.30 11.78
N SER A 145 4.49 -1.00 12.80
CA SER A 145 5.76 -1.71 12.73
C SER A 145 5.78 -2.77 11.62
N VAL A 146 4.62 -3.38 11.35
CA VAL A 146 4.45 -4.35 10.25
C VAL A 146 4.64 -3.65 8.89
N LEU A 147 4.03 -2.48 8.67
CA LEU A 147 4.22 -1.74 7.42
C LEU A 147 5.66 -1.22 7.28
N GLU A 148 6.26 -0.76 8.38
CA GLU A 148 7.63 -0.26 8.37
C GLU A 148 8.67 -1.34 8.06
N ALA A 149 8.47 -2.54 8.59
CA ALA A 149 9.32 -3.69 8.34
C ALA A 149 9.17 -4.27 6.93
N ASN A 150 7.95 -4.26 6.38
CA ASN A 150 7.65 -4.92 5.10
C ASN A 150 7.72 -3.97 3.88
N VAL A 151 7.57 -2.66 4.07
CA VAL A 151 7.56 -1.68 2.97
C VAL A 151 8.71 -0.69 3.11
N PRO A 152 9.66 -0.65 2.13
CA PRO A 152 10.73 0.34 2.12
C PRO A 152 10.22 1.79 2.18
N ALA A 153 10.94 2.66 2.89
CA ALA A 153 10.53 4.05 3.12
C ALA A 153 10.23 4.85 1.83
N LYS A 154 10.95 4.58 0.74
CA LYS A 154 10.72 5.20 -0.58
C LYS A 154 9.36 4.89 -1.22
N TYR A 155 8.61 3.92 -0.69
CA TYR A 155 7.29 3.54 -1.17
C TYR A 155 6.18 3.91 -0.17
N ARG A 156 6.48 4.74 0.82
CA ARG A 156 5.54 5.24 1.83
C ARG A 156 5.57 6.75 1.88
N ASP A 157 4.46 7.35 2.30
CA ASP A 157 4.44 8.77 2.64
C ASP A 157 5.36 9.03 3.84
N PRO A 158 6.27 10.01 3.78
CA PRO A 158 7.02 10.46 4.96
C PRO A 158 6.13 10.89 6.13
N LYS A 159 4.89 11.33 5.86
CA LYS A 159 3.89 11.66 6.90
C LYS A 159 3.04 10.45 7.32
N GLY A 160 3.25 9.27 6.73
CA GLY A 160 2.54 8.05 7.08
C GLY A 160 1.08 7.96 6.61
N GLN A 161 0.61 8.87 5.75
CA GLN A 161 -0.80 8.88 5.33
C GLN A 161 -1.14 7.84 4.26
N TRP A 162 -0.15 7.32 3.55
CA TRP A 162 -0.34 6.25 2.57
C TRP A 162 0.89 5.35 2.46
N THR A 163 0.65 4.11 2.02
CA THR A 163 1.67 3.08 1.82
C THR A 163 1.45 2.36 0.49
N GLY A 164 2.52 2.18 -0.29
CA GLY A 164 2.51 1.44 -1.55
C GLY A 164 2.49 -0.07 -1.32
N LEU A 165 1.46 -0.76 -1.84
CA LEU A 165 1.28 -2.22 -1.68
C LEU A 165 1.83 -3.04 -2.86
N SER A 166 2.04 -2.42 -4.01
CA SER A 166 2.58 -3.11 -5.19
C SER A 166 3.29 -2.12 -6.10
N LEU A 167 4.31 -2.61 -6.79
CA LEU A 167 5.07 -1.83 -7.75
C LEU A 167 4.63 -2.14 -9.17
N ARG A 168 4.69 -1.13 -10.04
CA ARG A 168 4.45 -1.29 -11.47
C ARG A 168 5.55 -0.55 -12.21
N ALA A 169 6.22 -1.26 -13.10
CA ALA A 169 7.09 -0.61 -14.07
C ALA A 169 6.23 -0.18 -15.25
N ARG A 170 6.30 1.10 -15.59
CA ARG A 170 5.99 1.53 -16.94
C ARG A 170 7.26 1.33 -17.76
N THR A 171 7.15 0.68 -18.91
CA THR A 171 8.29 0.31 -19.76
C THR A 171 8.03 0.74 -21.19
N ILE A 172 9.07 0.66 -22.02
CA ILE A 172 8.98 0.85 -23.47
C ILE A 172 8.62 -0.50 -24.08
N PHE A 173 7.47 -0.56 -24.76
CA PHE A 173 7.10 -1.67 -25.62
C PHE A 173 7.48 -1.32 -27.06
N TYR A 174 8.04 -2.28 -27.79
CA TYR A 174 8.45 -2.08 -29.18
C TYR A 174 8.13 -3.31 -30.03
N ASP A 175 7.96 -3.07 -31.34
CA ASP A 175 7.78 -4.12 -32.34
C ASP A 175 9.19 -4.60 -32.81
N PRO A 176 9.59 -5.84 -32.48
CA PRO A 176 10.94 -6.33 -32.77
C PRO A 176 11.21 -6.49 -34.29
N SER A 177 10.18 -6.47 -35.14
CA SER A 177 10.36 -6.46 -36.59
C SER A 177 10.79 -5.09 -37.13
N LYS A 178 10.62 -4.02 -36.35
CA LYS A 178 10.88 -2.63 -36.77
C LYS A 178 11.94 -1.92 -35.93
N VAL A 179 12.11 -2.31 -34.68
CA VAL A 179 13.02 -1.69 -33.72
C VAL A 179 13.81 -2.77 -33.01
N SER A 180 15.12 -2.62 -32.95
CA SER A 180 15.99 -3.50 -32.17
C SER A 180 16.22 -2.93 -30.75
N ALA A 181 16.45 -3.81 -29.78
CA ALA A 181 16.55 -3.42 -28.37
C ALA A 181 17.70 -2.43 -28.10
N ASP A 182 18.80 -2.52 -28.86
CA ASP A 182 19.97 -1.65 -28.78
C ASP A 182 19.70 -0.20 -29.22
N GLN A 183 18.61 0.03 -29.96
CA GLN A 183 18.18 1.39 -30.32
C GLN A 183 17.46 2.10 -29.16
N LEU A 184 17.01 1.33 -28.15
CA LEU A 184 16.28 1.85 -26.99
C LEU A 184 17.24 2.07 -25.82
N SER A 185 17.11 3.22 -25.17
CA SER A 185 17.90 3.55 -24.00
C SER A 185 17.03 4.12 -22.87
N THR A 186 16.86 5.44 -22.85
CA THR A 186 16.16 6.16 -21.78
C THR A 186 14.84 6.74 -22.27
N TYR A 187 13.95 7.09 -21.34
CA TYR A 187 12.72 7.84 -21.69
C TYR A 187 13.02 9.18 -22.37
N ALA A 188 14.14 9.82 -22.02
CA ALA A 188 14.55 11.07 -22.64
C ALA A 188 15.00 10.90 -24.11
N ASP A 189 15.54 9.72 -24.48
CA ASP A 189 15.91 9.42 -25.88
C ASP A 189 14.68 9.32 -26.79
N LEU A 190 13.50 9.00 -26.24
CA LEU A 190 12.25 9.00 -27.01
C LEU A 190 11.86 10.40 -27.52
N ALA A 191 12.50 11.47 -27.03
CA ALA A 191 12.37 12.82 -27.57
C ALA A 191 13.12 13.03 -28.90
N ASP A 192 14.02 12.12 -29.26
CA ASP A 192 14.89 12.27 -30.42
C ASP A 192 14.08 12.28 -31.73
N PRO A 193 14.41 13.15 -32.70
CA PRO A 193 13.74 13.22 -34.00
C PRO A 193 13.63 11.87 -34.74
N LYS A 194 14.54 10.92 -34.50
CA LYS A 194 14.50 9.57 -35.10
C LYS A 194 13.22 8.79 -34.78
N TRP A 195 12.53 9.15 -33.69
CA TRP A 195 11.28 8.54 -33.23
C TRP A 195 10.01 9.24 -33.74
N LYS A 196 10.13 10.35 -34.48
CA LYS A 196 8.98 11.11 -34.98
C LYS A 196 8.06 10.21 -35.82
N GLY A 197 6.78 10.16 -35.46
CA GLY A 197 5.77 9.34 -36.13
C GLY A 197 5.80 7.84 -35.80
N LYS A 198 6.66 7.40 -34.86
CA LYS A 198 6.82 5.98 -34.47
C LYS A 198 6.34 5.67 -33.04
N LEU A 199 5.93 6.69 -32.29
CA LEU A 199 5.56 6.56 -30.88
C LEU A 199 4.04 6.57 -30.72
N CYS A 200 3.55 5.64 -29.92
CA CYS A 200 2.15 5.59 -29.48
C CYS A 200 2.12 5.69 -27.96
N LEU A 201 1.42 6.70 -27.44
CA LEU A 201 1.14 6.79 -26.00
C LEU A 201 -0.33 7.16 -25.80
N ARG A 202 -0.91 6.64 -24.72
CA ARG A 202 -2.23 7.06 -24.24
C ARG A 202 -2.21 8.55 -23.88
N THR A 203 -3.38 9.19 -23.86
CA THR A 203 -3.56 10.62 -23.51
C THR A 203 -2.83 11.08 -22.24
N SER A 204 -2.27 12.30 -22.29
CA SER A 204 -1.66 13.06 -21.18
C SER A 204 -2.50 13.13 -19.92
N LYS A 205 -3.84 13.15 -20.03
CA LYS A 205 -4.76 13.31 -18.90
C LYS A 205 -4.77 12.15 -17.91
N LYS A 206 -4.04 11.06 -18.20
CA LYS A 206 -4.02 9.88 -17.33
C LYS A 206 -2.88 10.00 -16.33
N VAL A 207 -3.20 9.78 -15.05
CA VAL A 207 -2.26 9.92 -13.92
C VAL A 207 -0.92 9.24 -14.15
N TYR A 208 -0.91 8.04 -14.73
CA TYR A 208 0.34 7.33 -15.01
C TYR A 208 1.32 8.16 -15.86
N ASN A 209 0.80 8.89 -16.87
CA ASN A 209 1.63 9.76 -17.73
C ASN A 209 2.08 10.99 -16.97
N GLN A 210 1.22 11.56 -16.13
CA GLN A 210 1.57 12.70 -15.28
C GLN A 210 2.67 12.30 -14.30
N SER A 211 2.58 11.14 -13.64
CA SER A 211 3.59 10.63 -12.72
C SER A 211 4.91 10.28 -13.42
N LEU A 212 4.87 9.78 -14.66
CA LEU A 212 6.08 9.60 -15.47
C LEU A 212 6.72 10.95 -15.83
N VAL A 213 5.93 11.93 -16.25
CA VAL A 213 6.46 13.26 -16.61
C VAL A 213 7.00 13.96 -15.36
N ALA A 214 6.32 13.85 -14.22
CA ALA A 214 6.77 14.39 -12.94
C ALA A 214 8.12 13.79 -12.52
N SER A 215 8.30 12.47 -12.64
CA SER A 215 9.61 11.86 -12.34
C SER A 215 10.70 12.30 -13.32
N MET A 216 10.35 12.52 -14.59
CA MET A 216 11.30 13.08 -15.56
C MET A 216 11.66 14.54 -15.25
N ILE A 217 10.71 15.37 -14.80
CA ILE A 217 10.98 16.74 -14.36
C ILE A 217 11.94 16.74 -13.17
N GLU A 218 11.65 15.93 -12.15
CA GLU A 218 12.48 15.82 -10.95
C GLU A 218 13.92 15.40 -11.28
N HIS A 219 14.09 14.40 -12.17
CA HIS A 219 15.42 13.89 -12.52
C HIS A 219 16.20 14.73 -13.53
N LEU A 220 15.51 15.45 -14.43
CA LEU A 220 16.14 16.15 -15.55
C LEU A 220 16.16 17.67 -15.40
N GLY A 221 15.39 18.21 -14.44
CA GLY A 221 15.10 19.64 -14.28
C GLY A 221 14.02 20.15 -15.24
N GLU A 222 13.39 21.27 -14.88
CA GLU A 222 12.35 21.93 -15.69
C GLU A 222 12.89 22.50 -17.03
N GLU A 223 14.17 22.83 -17.08
CA GLU A 223 14.84 23.59 -18.16
C GLU A 223 15.15 22.79 -19.44
N LYS A 224 14.81 21.50 -19.54
CA LYS A 224 15.12 20.74 -20.76
C LYS A 224 14.03 20.86 -21.82
N GLN A 225 14.36 21.56 -22.90
CA GLN A 225 13.70 21.58 -24.21
C GLN A 225 13.25 20.17 -24.70
N LYS A 226 13.97 19.10 -24.31
CA LYS A 226 13.62 17.69 -24.59
C LYS A 226 12.35 17.22 -23.89
N LEU A 227 12.07 17.73 -22.69
CA LEU A 227 10.86 17.42 -21.94
C LEU A 227 9.64 17.99 -22.67
N SER A 228 9.73 19.21 -23.24
CA SER A 228 8.67 19.79 -24.07
C SER A 228 8.36 18.96 -25.32
N SER A 229 9.34 18.25 -25.89
CA SER A 229 9.12 17.38 -27.04
C SER A 229 8.41 16.08 -26.66
N VAL A 230 8.84 15.42 -25.56
CA VAL A 230 8.14 14.24 -25.03
C VAL A 230 6.74 14.62 -24.56
N VAL A 231 6.62 15.67 -23.74
CA VAL A 231 5.35 16.20 -23.28
C VAL A 231 4.49 16.67 -24.45
N GLY A 232 5.05 17.26 -25.51
CA GLY A 232 4.33 17.60 -26.74
C GLY A 232 3.76 16.39 -27.48
N LEU A 233 4.54 15.30 -27.57
CA LEU A 233 4.10 13.99 -28.06
C LEU A 233 3.01 13.34 -27.17
N ILE A 234 2.99 13.67 -25.87
CA ILE A 234 2.03 13.16 -24.88
C ILE A 234 0.75 14.02 -24.81
N ILE A 235 0.85 15.32 -25.04
CA ILE A 235 -0.22 16.32 -24.90
C ILE A 235 -0.98 16.55 -26.21
N LEU A 236 -0.33 16.46 -27.38
CA LEU A 236 -1.11 16.45 -28.61
C LEU A 236 -1.90 15.14 -28.71
N PRO A 237 -3.22 15.18 -28.96
CA PRO A 237 -3.97 14.01 -29.31
C PRO A 237 -3.47 13.56 -30.68
N LEU A 238 -2.43 12.74 -30.70
CA LEU A 238 -2.16 11.91 -31.86
C LEU A 238 -3.35 10.98 -31.95
N THR A 239 -4.29 11.34 -32.82
CA THR A 239 -5.21 10.39 -33.43
C THR A 239 -4.34 9.20 -33.82
N CYS A 240 -4.53 8.09 -33.11
CA CYS A 240 -3.90 6.84 -33.44
C CYS A 240 -4.51 6.40 -34.78
N SER A 241 -4.01 6.95 -35.89
CA SER A 241 -4.44 6.59 -37.24
C SER A 241 -3.84 5.25 -37.69
N VAL A 242 -3.24 4.49 -36.78
CA VAL A 242 -2.95 3.08 -37.00
C VAL A 242 -4.18 2.30 -36.53
N MET A 243 -5.04 2.05 -37.51
CA MET A 243 -6.04 0.98 -37.54
C MET A 243 -5.48 -0.27 -36.84
N ILE A 244 -5.84 -0.46 -35.58
CA ILE A 244 -5.78 -1.76 -34.92
C ILE A 244 -6.96 -2.52 -35.52
N PRO A 245 -6.75 -3.56 -36.34
CA PRO A 245 -7.86 -4.37 -36.79
C PRO A 245 -8.52 -5.01 -35.55
N PRO A 246 -9.86 -5.07 -35.49
CA PRO A 246 -10.55 -5.72 -34.39
C PRO A 246 -10.11 -7.19 -34.33
N CYS A 247 -9.77 -7.66 -33.12
CA CYS A 247 -9.79 -9.08 -32.81
C CYS A 247 -11.22 -9.60 -32.87
#